data_AF-Q2IZ73-F1
#
_entry.id   AF-Q2IZ73-F1
#
_cell.length_a   1.000
_cell.length_b   1.000
_cell.length_c   1.000
_cell.angle_alpha   90.00
_cell.angle_beta   90.00
_cell.angle_gamma   90.00
#
_symmetry.space_group_name_H-M   'P 1'
#
loop_
_entity.id
_entity.type
_entity.pdbx_description
1 polymer ?
#
loop_
_entity_poly.entity_id
_entity_poly.type
_entity_poly.pdbx_seq_one_letter_code
_entity_poly.pdbx_strand_id
1 'polypeptide(L)'
;MIDLLIEKFHDARFMTMLLAAIAVSATVYTLVMPLLVGETLAKRMKAVGSERERLRQRERDRLAKAERVSLRQAPKQFVAKIVDDLNLGKWVAQESARDKLVMAGYRGQAPYITFLFFRMVMPIAFGLAAALYVFVLSNMDQSTPIKVAICIGCVFLGMQAPMLFLKNAITKRQLSIRRAFPDALDLLLICIESGMSIEAAFRKVAVEIGTQSIPLAEEFTLTTAELSYLPDRKQAYENLAKRTGLDGVKSVCLALQQSERYGTPLSQSIRVMAQENRDMRMNEAEKKAAALPPKLTVPMILFFLPVLFVVILGPTGIRVAAMQ
;
A
#
# COMPACT_ATOMS: atom_id res chain seq x y z
N MET A 1 -28.80 -15.13 32.60
CA MET A 1 -28.87 -14.14 31.49
C MET A 1 -27.89 -14.48 30.37
N ILE A 2 -26.68 -14.98 30.68
CA ILE A 2 -25.69 -15.45 29.69
C ILE A 2 -26.11 -16.78 29.06
N ASP A 3 -26.64 -17.73 29.84
CA ASP A 3 -27.14 -19.01 29.31
C ASP A 3 -28.31 -18.88 28.32
N LEU A 4 -29.19 -17.89 28.56
CA LEU A 4 -30.33 -17.57 27.69
C LEU A 4 -29.89 -16.94 26.35
N LEU A 5 -28.70 -16.34 26.32
CA LEU A 5 -28.07 -15.80 25.11
C LEU A 5 -27.42 -16.90 24.29
N ILE A 6 -26.81 -17.88 24.96
CA ILE A 6 -26.18 -19.06 24.33
C ILE A 6 -27.25 -19.97 23.71
N GLU A 7 -28.36 -20.21 24.41
CA GLU A 7 -29.47 -21.03 23.92
C GLU A 7 -30.15 -20.40 22.69
N LYS A 8 -30.31 -19.08 22.67
CA LYS A 8 -30.80 -18.35 21.47
C LYS A 8 -29.81 -18.37 20.30
N PHE A 9 -28.50 -18.43 20.55
CA PHE A 9 -27.50 -18.51 19.48
C PHE A 9 -27.39 -19.90 18.83
N HIS A 10 -27.83 -20.96 19.51
CA HIS A 10 -27.90 -22.32 18.96
C HIS A 10 -29.22 -22.65 18.25
N ASP A 11 -30.22 -21.77 18.34
CA ASP A 11 -31.48 -21.94 17.63
C ASP A 11 -31.28 -21.64 16.12
N ALA A 12 -31.51 -22.66 15.28
CA ALA A 12 -31.34 -22.59 13.83
C ALA A 12 -32.16 -21.47 13.20
N ARG A 13 -33.30 -21.11 13.80
CA ARG A 13 -34.13 -19.99 13.36
C ARG A 13 -33.50 -18.62 13.64
N PHE A 14 -32.81 -18.46 14.76
CA PHE A 14 -32.14 -17.22 15.11
C PHE A 14 -30.86 -17.02 14.27
N MET A 15 -30.07 -18.08 14.06
CA MET A 15 -28.88 -18.01 13.19
C MET A 15 -29.24 -17.69 11.74
N THR A 16 -30.32 -18.28 11.20
CA THR A 16 -30.79 -17.97 9.83
C THR A 16 -31.30 -16.54 9.72
N MET A 17 -32.04 -16.03 10.72
CA MET A 17 -32.45 -14.63 10.76
C MET A 17 -31.27 -13.66 10.92
N LEU A 18 -30.26 -13.99 11.71
CA LEU A 18 -29.06 -13.17 11.88
C LEU A 18 -28.23 -13.12 10.59
N LEU A 19 -28.02 -14.26 9.94
CA LEU A 19 -27.29 -14.35 8.67
C LEU A 19 -28.06 -13.64 7.54
N ALA A 20 -29.39 -13.77 7.50
CA ALA A 20 -30.24 -13.03 6.57
C ALA A 20 -30.17 -11.51 6.83
N ALA A 21 -30.20 -11.08 8.10
CA ALA A 21 -30.07 -9.67 8.46
C ALA A 21 -28.70 -9.10 8.04
N ILE A 22 -27.61 -9.83 8.28
CA ILE A 22 -26.26 -9.42 7.85
C ILE A 22 -26.17 -9.37 6.33
N ALA A 23 -26.73 -10.35 5.61
CA ALA A 23 -26.74 -10.38 4.15
C ALA A 23 -27.55 -9.20 3.57
N VAL A 24 -28.72 -8.91 4.14
CA VAL A 24 -29.54 -7.75 3.72
C VAL A 24 -28.82 -6.44 4.03
N SER A 25 -28.23 -6.28 5.22
CA SER A 25 -27.46 -5.09 5.57
C SER A 25 -26.23 -4.89 4.68
N ALA A 26 -25.51 -5.96 4.33
CA ALA A 26 -24.38 -5.89 3.41
C ALA A 26 -24.82 -5.52 1.97
N THR A 27 -25.98 -6.00 1.53
CA THR A 27 -26.52 -5.70 0.20
C THR A 27 -27.00 -4.25 0.13
N VAL A 28 -27.67 -3.76 1.18
CA VAL A 28 -28.07 -2.34 1.31
C VAL A 28 -26.83 -1.44 1.36
N TYR A 29 -25.81 -1.79 2.13
CA TYR A 29 -24.57 -1.00 2.20
C TYR A 29 -23.86 -0.94 0.84
N THR A 30 -23.82 -2.07 0.11
CA THR A 30 -23.20 -2.15 -1.22
C THR A 30 -23.98 -1.37 -2.29
N LEU A 31 -25.32 -1.32 -2.22
CA LEU A 31 -26.14 -0.53 -3.14
C LEU A 31 -26.19 0.97 -2.80
N VAL A 32 -26.18 1.33 -1.52
CA VAL A 32 -26.31 2.72 -1.07
C VAL A 32 -24.98 3.47 -1.12
N MET A 33 -23.85 2.78 -0.92
CA MET A 33 -22.53 3.39 -0.97
C MET A 33 -22.19 4.07 -2.32
N PRO A 34 -22.49 3.51 -3.51
CA PRO A 34 -22.25 4.20 -4.77
C PRO A 34 -23.18 5.41 -5.00
N LEU A 35 -24.37 5.44 -4.39
CA LEU A 35 -25.29 6.59 -4.44
C LEU A 35 -24.87 7.74 -3.50
N LEU A 36 -24.11 7.45 -2.43
CA LEU A 36 -23.52 8.44 -1.53
C LEU A 36 -22.17 8.99 -2.02
N VAL A 37 -21.56 8.42 -3.07
CA VAL A 37 -20.37 8.95 -3.74
C VAL A 37 -20.80 10.04 -4.74
N GLY A 38 -21.55 11.02 -4.24
CA GLY A 38 -21.77 12.30 -4.90
C GLY A 38 -20.50 13.15 -4.85
N GLU A 39 -19.91 13.38 -6.03
CA GLU A 39 -18.93 14.42 -6.34
C GLU A 39 -17.75 14.61 -5.37
N THR A 40 -16.86 13.62 -5.33
CA THR A 40 -15.53 13.81 -4.71
C THR A 40 -14.66 14.82 -5.48
N LEU A 41 -14.94 15.06 -6.77
CA LEU A 41 -14.19 16.00 -7.60
C LEU A 41 -14.51 17.47 -7.24
N ALA A 42 -15.79 17.83 -7.12
CA ALA A 42 -16.20 19.19 -6.74
C ALA A 42 -15.76 19.55 -5.31
N LYS A 43 -15.88 18.61 -4.36
CA LYS A 43 -15.35 18.79 -2.99
C LYS A 43 -13.83 18.92 -2.96
N ARG A 44 -13.09 18.19 -3.81
CA ARG A 44 -11.62 18.29 -3.90
C ARG A 44 -11.16 19.55 -4.63
N MET A 45 -11.84 19.99 -5.69
CA MET A 45 -11.56 21.26 -6.36
C MET A 45 -11.86 22.45 -5.47
N LYS A 46 -12.93 22.39 -4.65
CA LYS A 46 -13.22 23.41 -3.63
C LYS A 46 -12.18 23.41 -2.49
N ALA A 47 -11.68 22.24 -2.11
CA ALA A 47 -10.56 22.13 -1.16
C ALA A 47 -9.25 22.71 -1.72
N VAL A 48 -8.94 22.45 -2.99
CA VAL A 48 -7.74 23.00 -3.67
C VAL A 48 -7.87 24.50 -3.93
N GLY A 49 -9.07 24.99 -4.31
CA GLY A 49 -9.36 26.43 -4.40
C GLY A 49 -9.22 27.14 -3.06
N SER A 50 -9.67 26.52 -1.97
CA SER A 50 -9.51 27.05 -0.62
C SER A 50 -8.06 27.05 -0.13
N GLU A 51 -7.23 26.09 -0.56
CA GLU A 51 -5.79 26.12 -0.24
C GLU A 51 -5.04 27.17 -1.04
N ARG A 52 -5.42 27.45 -2.29
CA ARG A 52 -4.81 28.54 -3.08
C ARG A 52 -5.09 29.91 -2.46
N GLU A 53 -6.31 30.12 -1.97
CA GLU A 53 -6.69 31.34 -1.24
C GLU A 53 -5.96 31.44 0.11
N ARG A 54 -5.86 30.31 0.85
CA ARG A 54 -5.08 30.22 2.10
C ARG A 54 -3.58 30.44 1.89
N LEU A 55 -2.99 30.01 0.78
CA LEU A 55 -1.58 30.26 0.45
C LEU A 55 -1.33 31.74 0.14
N ARG A 56 -2.26 32.39 -0.56
CA ARG A 56 -2.20 33.82 -0.86
C ARG A 56 -2.41 34.69 0.39
N GLN A 57 -3.26 34.24 1.31
CA GLN A 57 -3.41 34.82 2.65
C GLN A 57 -2.17 34.56 3.52
N ARG A 58 -1.59 33.35 3.49
CA ARG A 58 -0.33 33.01 4.17
C ARG A 58 0.85 33.84 3.67
N GLU A 59 0.95 34.17 2.38
CA GLU A 59 2.02 35.04 1.88
C GLU A 59 1.83 36.51 2.29
N ARG A 60 0.59 37.01 2.27
CA ARG A 60 0.27 38.34 2.82
C ARG A 60 0.54 38.42 4.32
N ASP A 61 0.18 37.38 5.08
CA ASP A 61 0.45 37.26 6.51
C ASP A 61 1.94 37.06 6.80
N ARG A 62 2.70 36.41 5.91
CA ARG A 62 4.15 36.21 6.04
C ARG A 62 4.94 37.48 5.78
N LEU A 63 4.47 38.35 4.88
CA LEU A 63 5.01 39.70 4.69
C LEU A 63 4.65 40.62 5.88
N ALA A 64 3.46 40.46 6.47
CA ALA A 64 3.04 41.19 7.68
C ALA A 64 3.68 40.67 8.99
N LYS A 65 4.11 39.39 9.03
CA LYS A 65 4.73 38.73 10.21
C LYS A 65 6.25 38.65 10.16
N ALA A 66 6.93 39.44 9.33
CA ALA A 66 8.38 39.59 9.39
C ALA A 66 8.89 40.09 10.76
N GLU A 67 8.02 40.43 11.72
CA GLU A 67 8.43 40.96 13.02
C GLU A 67 8.06 40.16 14.29
N ARG A 68 7.23 39.10 14.30
CA ARG A 68 7.05 38.30 15.54
C ARG A 68 6.26 36.99 15.41
N VAL A 69 6.92 35.93 15.92
CA VAL A 69 6.38 34.76 16.65
C VAL A 69 5.85 33.54 15.87
N SER A 70 6.41 32.41 16.31
CA SER A 70 6.20 31.01 15.97
C SER A 70 4.77 30.51 16.12
N LEU A 71 4.34 29.60 15.24
CA LEU A 71 3.25 28.66 15.54
C LEU A 71 3.57 27.24 15.05
N ARG A 72 3.95 26.44 16.05
CA ARG A 72 4.18 25.00 16.13
C ARG A 72 2.88 24.24 15.78
N GLN A 73 2.90 23.37 14.77
CA GLN A 73 1.83 22.38 14.60
C GLN A 73 2.07 21.24 15.60
N ALA A 74 1.36 21.26 16.72
CA ALA A 74 1.31 20.15 17.65
C ALA A 74 0.41 19.03 17.08
N PRO A 75 0.90 17.77 16.97
CA PRO A 75 0.03 16.63 16.71
C PRO A 75 -0.75 16.27 17.98
N LYS A 76 -1.89 15.58 17.81
CA LYS A 76 -2.82 15.15 18.88
C LYS A 76 -2.07 14.69 20.13
N GLN A 77 -2.19 15.49 21.19
CA GLN A 77 -1.40 15.47 22.42
C GLN A 77 -1.40 14.12 23.18
N PHE A 78 -2.39 13.27 22.92
CA PHE A 78 -2.51 11.93 23.51
C PHE A 78 -1.54 10.90 22.91
N VAL A 79 -1.32 10.93 21.59
CA VAL A 79 -0.46 9.94 20.90
C VAL A 79 1.02 10.25 21.13
N ALA A 80 1.38 11.53 21.20
CA ALA A 80 2.75 11.95 21.49
C ALA A 80 3.17 11.60 22.93
N LYS A 81 2.29 11.81 23.92
CA LYS A 81 2.57 11.48 25.34
C LYS A 81 2.77 9.99 25.57
N ILE A 82 1.92 9.13 24.99
CA ILE A 82 2.02 7.67 25.17
C ILE A 82 3.30 7.11 24.51
N VAL A 83 3.79 7.75 23.44
CA VAL A 83 5.00 7.31 22.74
C VAL A 83 6.29 7.81 23.40
N ASP A 84 6.27 9.02 23.96
CA ASP A 84 7.41 9.57 24.73
C ASP A 84 7.58 8.87 26.09
N ASP A 85 6.49 8.56 26.80
CA ASP A 85 6.56 7.90 28.12
C ASP A 85 7.05 6.44 28.03
N LEU A 86 6.90 5.77 26.88
CA LEU A 86 7.31 4.38 26.68
C LEU A 86 8.64 4.19 25.92
N ASN A 87 9.38 5.26 25.59
CA ASN A 87 10.71 5.21 24.95
C ASN A 87 10.78 4.24 23.73
N LEU A 88 9.72 4.26 22.92
CA LEU A 88 9.49 3.31 21.81
C LEU A 88 10.50 3.44 20.65
N GLY A 89 11.28 4.53 20.63
CA GLY A 89 12.33 4.76 19.64
C GLY A 89 13.53 3.81 19.79
N LYS A 90 13.75 3.17 20.95
CA LYS A 90 14.90 2.27 21.15
C LYS A 90 14.62 0.78 20.94
N TRP A 91 13.39 0.33 21.15
CA TRP A 91 13.05 -1.11 21.12
C TRP A 91 12.29 -1.56 19.86
N VAL A 92 11.65 -0.64 19.13
CA VAL A 92 10.77 -0.96 17.98
C VAL A 92 11.15 -0.22 16.70
N ALA A 93 12.03 0.79 16.79
CA ALA A 93 12.53 1.54 15.65
C ALA A 93 13.53 0.69 14.84
N GLN A 94 13.00 -0.08 13.88
CA GLN A 94 13.84 -0.55 12.79
C GLN A 94 14.09 0.64 11.86
N GLU A 95 15.33 0.99 11.59
CA GLU A 95 15.71 2.07 10.66
C GLU A 95 15.02 1.87 9.28
N SER A 96 14.82 0.60 8.90
CA SER A 96 14.09 0.19 7.70
C SER A 96 12.59 0.54 7.69
N ALA A 97 11.95 0.78 8.85
CA ALA A 97 10.55 1.18 8.90
C ALA A 97 10.36 2.62 8.42
N ARG A 98 11.34 3.50 8.68
CA ARG A 98 11.31 4.88 8.21
C ARG A 98 11.39 4.93 6.68
N ASP A 99 12.31 4.18 6.09
CA ASP A 99 12.47 4.12 4.64
C ASP A 99 11.22 3.57 3.95
N LYS A 100 10.61 2.53 4.53
CA LYS A 100 9.34 1.96 4.03
C LYS A 100 8.18 2.96 4.12
N LEU A 101 8.12 3.79 5.16
CA LEU A 101 7.12 4.86 5.28
C LEU A 101 7.33 5.95 4.24
N VAL A 102 8.59 6.31 3.96
CA VAL A 102 8.92 7.24 2.88
C VAL A 102 8.51 6.66 1.52
N MET A 103 8.81 5.38 1.25
CA MET A 103 8.35 4.68 0.04
C MET A 103 6.82 4.61 -0.08
N ALA A 104 6.11 4.57 1.06
CA ALA A 104 4.65 4.60 1.08
C ALA A 104 4.07 6.01 0.82
N GLY A 105 4.91 7.05 0.83
CA GLY A 105 4.48 8.45 0.71
C GLY A 105 4.16 9.15 2.03
N TYR A 106 4.30 8.44 3.16
CA TYR A 106 4.06 9.01 4.48
C TYR A 106 5.32 9.70 4.98
N ARG A 107 5.44 10.98 4.59
CA ARG A 107 6.60 11.82 4.93
C ARG A 107 6.33 12.59 6.24
N GLY A 108 7.33 12.64 7.11
CA GLY A 108 7.30 13.41 8.37
C GLY A 108 7.32 12.55 9.64
N GLN A 109 7.45 13.22 10.79
CA GLN A 109 7.55 12.56 12.10
C GLN A 109 6.20 12.00 12.58
N ALA A 110 5.09 12.66 12.25
CA ALA A 110 3.75 12.24 12.73
C ALA A 110 3.30 10.87 12.19
N PRO A 111 3.43 10.55 10.88
CA PRO A 111 3.12 9.21 10.37
C PRO A 111 4.03 8.11 10.95
N TYR A 112 5.30 8.42 11.21
CA TYR A 112 6.24 7.49 11.84
C TYR A 112 5.81 7.14 13.26
N ILE A 113 5.49 8.14 14.08
CA ILE A 113 4.97 7.96 15.44
C ILE A 113 3.65 7.19 15.43
N THR A 114 2.75 7.50 14.49
CA THR A 114 1.46 6.82 14.35
C THR A 114 1.64 5.35 13.97
N PHE A 115 2.56 5.03 13.06
CA PHE A 115 2.90 3.64 12.72
C PHE A 115 3.46 2.87 13.92
N LEU A 116 4.34 3.50 14.69
CA LEU A 116 4.92 2.90 15.89
C LEU A 116 3.86 2.61 16.95
N PHE A 117 2.93 3.54 17.15
CA PHE A 117 1.76 3.38 18.01
C PHE A 117 0.89 2.20 17.56
N PHE A 118 0.51 2.12 16.29
CA PHE A 118 -0.27 1.00 15.76
C PHE A 118 0.47 -0.34 15.88
N ARG A 119 1.79 -0.36 15.71
CA ARG A 119 2.61 -1.57 15.87
C ARG A 119 2.61 -2.11 17.30
N MET A 120 2.50 -1.25 18.30
CA MET A 120 2.38 -1.65 19.70
C MET A 120 0.94 -2.02 20.09
N VAL A 121 -0.04 -1.24 19.64
CA VAL A 121 -1.44 -1.42 20.05
C VAL A 121 -2.11 -2.60 19.36
N MET A 122 -1.79 -2.88 18.09
CA MET A 122 -2.45 -3.95 17.32
C MET A 122 -2.28 -5.36 17.92
N PRO A 123 -1.09 -5.82 18.36
CA PRO A 123 -0.94 -7.10 19.04
C PRO A 123 -1.77 -7.18 20.33
N ILE A 124 -1.79 -6.10 21.12
CA ILE A 124 -2.50 -6.03 22.40
C ILE A 124 -4.01 -6.08 22.15
N ALA A 125 -4.51 -5.30 21.20
CA ALA A 125 -5.92 -5.26 20.82
C ALA A 125 -6.41 -6.60 20.27
N PHE A 126 -5.64 -7.24 19.36
CA PHE A 126 -5.97 -8.56 18.84
C PHE A 126 -5.88 -9.65 19.91
N GLY A 127 -4.91 -9.56 20.84
CA GLY A 127 -4.80 -10.47 21.97
C GLY A 127 -5.97 -10.37 22.94
N LEU A 128 -6.36 -9.15 23.32
CA LEU A 128 -7.53 -8.90 24.17
C LEU A 128 -8.83 -9.33 23.50
N ALA A 129 -9.01 -9.02 22.21
CA ALA A 129 -10.18 -9.44 21.45
C ALA A 129 -10.25 -10.97 21.34
N ALA A 130 -9.11 -11.65 21.09
CA ALA A 130 -9.06 -13.11 21.03
C ALA A 130 -9.33 -13.74 22.40
N ALA A 131 -8.78 -13.19 23.49
CA ALA A 131 -9.04 -13.66 24.83
C ALA A 131 -10.52 -13.49 25.21
N LEU A 132 -11.11 -12.33 24.93
CA LEU A 132 -12.53 -12.09 25.18
C LEU A 132 -13.41 -13.04 24.33
N TYR A 133 -13.07 -13.22 23.05
CA TYR A 133 -13.81 -14.12 22.17
C TYR A 133 -13.73 -15.59 22.61
N VAL A 134 -12.54 -16.08 22.95
CA VAL A 134 -12.29 -17.50 23.28
C VAL A 134 -12.72 -17.87 24.70
N PHE A 135 -12.60 -16.94 25.67
CA PHE A 135 -12.93 -17.21 27.07
C PHE A 135 -14.33 -16.75 27.49
N VAL A 136 -14.93 -15.76 26.81
CA VAL A 136 -16.24 -15.20 27.20
C VAL A 136 -17.36 -15.58 26.22
N LEU A 137 -17.08 -15.60 24.91
CA LEU A 137 -18.11 -15.87 23.88
C LEU A 137 -18.14 -17.32 23.40
N SER A 138 -17.00 -18.02 23.41
CA SER A 138 -16.91 -19.38 22.88
C SER A 138 -17.02 -20.42 24.00
N ASN A 139 -18.20 -21.03 24.13
CA ASN A 139 -18.40 -22.29 24.86
C ASN A 139 -17.83 -23.47 24.06
N MET A 140 -16.58 -23.36 23.60
CA MET A 140 -15.88 -24.47 22.98
C MET A 140 -15.40 -25.42 24.08
N ASP A 141 -15.88 -26.67 24.08
CA ASP A 141 -15.40 -27.80 24.88
C ASP A 141 -13.99 -28.28 24.44
N GLN A 142 -13.15 -27.35 24.00
CA GLN A 142 -11.78 -27.64 23.61
C GLN A 142 -10.83 -27.40 24.79
N SER A 143 -9.77 -28.20 24.84
CA SER A 143 -8.77 -28.16 25.90
C SER A 143 -8.12 -26.77 26.02
N THR A 144 -7.89 -26.33 27.26
CA THR A 144 -7.21 -25.07 27.61
C THR A 144 -5.98 -24.75 26.76
N PRO A 145 -5.08 -25.70 26.41
CA PRO A 145 -3.94 -25.40 25.53
C PRO A 145 -4.33 -24.95 24.12
N ILE A 146 -5.42 -25.45 23.53
CA ILE A 146 -5.87 -25.03 22.18
C ILE A 146 -6.38 -23.59 22.22
N LYS A 147 -7.12 -23.21 23.27
CA LYS A 147 -7.60 -21.84 23.48
C LYS A 147 -6.46 -20.83 23.61
N VAL A 148 -5.40 -21.21 24.33
CA VAL A 148 -4.18 -20.41 24.47
C VAL A 148 -3.42 -20.32 23.14
N ALA A 149 -3.33 -21.41 22.39
CA ALA A 149 -2.70 -21.42 21.07
C ALA A 149 -3.39 -20.47 20.07
N ILE A 150 -4.73 -20.42 20.07
CA ILE A 150 -5.51 -19.47 19.24
C ILE A 150 -5.19 -18.02 19.63
N CYS A 151 -5.15 -17.71 20.94
CA CYS A 151 -4.81 -16.36 21.41
C CYS A 151 -3.39 -15.94 20.96
N ILE A 152 -2.41 -16.84 21.09
CA ILE A 152 -1.03 -16.60 20.63
C ILE A 152 -1.01 -16.35 19.11
N GLY A 153 -1.77 -17.15 18.34
CA GLY A 153 -1.91 -16.95 16.89
C GLY A 153 -2.50 -15.59 16.52
N CYS A 154 -3.55 -15.14 17.23
CA CYS A 154 -4.15 -13.83 17.01
C CYS A 154 -3.19 -12.67 17.35
N VAL A 155 -2.41 -12.78 18.44
CA VAL A 155 -1.38 -11.79 18.79
C VAL A 155 -0.30 -11.72 17.70
N PHE A 156 0.14 -12.88 17.19
CA PHE A 156 1.11 -12.94 16.11
C PHE A 156 0.59 -12.26 14.84
N LEU A 157 -0.67 -12.50 14.46
CA LEU A 157 -1.31 -11.80 13.35
C LEU A 157 -1.42 -10.30 13.59
N GLY A 158 -1.77 -9.87 14.80
CA GLY A 158 -1.82 -8.45 15.19
C GLY A 158 -0.47 -7.74 15.06
N MET A 159 0.64 -8.45 15.32
CA MET A 159 1.99 -7.92 15.12
C MET A 159 2.35 -7.72 13.64
N GLN A 160 1.82 -8.57 12.77
CA GLN A 160 2.14 -8.53 11.34
C GLN A 160 1.20 -7.60 10.54
N ALA A 161 -0.02 -7.36 11.03
CA ALA A 161 -1.02 -6.51 10.42
C ALA A 161 -0.53 -5.10 9.98
N PRO A 162 0.14 -4.29 10.82
CA PRO A 162 0.59 -2.96 10.41
C PRO A 162 1.68 -3.01 9.34
N MET A 163 2.53 -4.05 9.35
CA MET A 163 3.54 -4.24 8.31
C MET A 163 2.91 -4.63 6.97
N LEU A 164 1.86 -5.46 7.00
CA LEU A 164 1.08 -5.83 5.82
C LEU A 164 0.35 -4.61 5.22
N PHE A 165 -0.26 -3.77 6.06
CA PHE A 165 -0.88 -2.53 5.60
C PHE A 165 0.12 -1.62 4.90
N LEU A 166 1.30 -1.43 5.51
CA LEU A 166 2.37 -0.62 4.93
C LEU A 166 2.86 -1.19 3.60
N LYS A 167 3.10 -2.50 3.53
CA LYS A 167 3.51 -3.19 2.30
C LYS A 167 2.46 -2.99 1.19
N ASN A 168 1.17 -3.14 1.51
CA ASN A 168 0.09 -2.91 0.55
C ASN A 168 0.04 -1.46 0.06
N ALA A 169 0.25 -0.48 0.94
CA ALA A 169 0.32 0.93 0.56
C ALA A 169 1.50 1.20 -0.38
N ILE A 170 2.69 0.69 -0.06
CA ILE A 170 3.89 0.79 -0.91
C ILE A 170 3.63 0.16 -2.27
N THR A 171 3.13 -1.09 -2.32
CA THR A 171 2.88 -1.79 -3.58
C THR A 171 1.87 -1.06 -4.47
N LYS A 172 0.79 -0.49 -3.90
CA LYS A 172 -0.16 0.33 -4.66
C LYS A 172 0.49 1.57 -5.25
N ARG A 173 1.31 2.27 -4.46
CA ARG A 173 2.05 3.47 -4.89
C ARG A 173 3.07 3.14 -5.98
N GLN A 174 3.88 2.12 -5.76
CA GLN A 174 4.87 1.62 -6.72
C GLN A 174 4.24 1.16 -8.03
N LEU A 175 3.06 0.52 -7.98
CA LEU A 175 2.33 0.12 -9.18
C LEU A 175 1.86 1.34 -10.00
N SER A 176 1.36 2.38 -9.33
CA SER A 176 0.99 3.65 -9.98
C SER A 176 2.18 4.30 -10.66
N ILE A 177 3.34 4.32 -9.98
CA ILE A 177 4.58 4.86 -10.55
C ILE A 177 5.04 4.02 -11.73
N ARG A 178 5.16 2.69 -11.58
CA ARG A 178 5.62 1.77 -12.64
C ARG A 178 4.82 1.89 -13.93
N ARG A 179 3.50 2.12 -13.84
CA ARG A 179 2.63 2.25 -15.02
C ARG A 179 2.86 3.55 -15.79
N ALA A 180 3.02 4.66 -15.08
CA ALA A 180 3.17 6.00 -15.66
C ALA A 180 4.63 6.39 -15.94
N PHE A 181 5.60 5.62 -15.42
CA PHE A 181 7.02 5.94 -15.55
C PHE A 181 7.54 5.95 -17.00
N PRO A 182 7.22 4.97 -17.88
CA PRO A 182 7.66 5.03 -19.28
C PRO A 182 7.17 6.30 -19.99
N ASP A 183 5.89 6.63 -19.83
CA ASP A 183 5.27 7.81 -20.44
C ASP A 183 5.92 9.10 -19.93
N ALA A 184 6.32 9.14 -18.65
CA ALA A 184 7.06 10.25 -18.08
C ALA A 184 8.49 10.38 -18.64
N LEU A 185 9.15 9.26 -18.96
CA LEU A 185 10.47 9.27 -19.63
C LEU A 185 10.37 9.78 -21.07
N ASP A 186 9.28 9.48 -21.78
CA ASP A 186 9.04 10.03 -23.12
C ASP A 186 8.87 11.55 -23.09
N LEU A 187 8.10 12.06 -22.13
CA LEU A 187 7.95 13.51 -21.94
C LEU A 187 9.29 14.17 -21.56
N LEU A 188 10.10 13.51 -20.71
CA LEU A 188 11.45 13.97 -20.39
C LEU A 188 12.34 14.00 -21.64
N LEU A 189 12.30 12.95 -22.46
CA LEU A 189 13.05 12.86 -23.71
C LEU A 189 12.71 14.02 -24.65
N ILE A 190 11.42 14.29 -24.89
CA ILE A 190 10.97 15.39 -25.75
C ILE A 190 11.45 16.74 -25.20
N CYS A 191 11.38 16.96 -23.89
CA CYS A 191 11.88 18.19 -23.27
C CYS A 191 13.39 18.35 -23.47
N ILE A 192 14.17 17.28 -23.31
CA ILE A 192 15.63 17.32 -23.45
C ILE A 192 16.05 17.48 -24.92
N GLU A 193 15.38 16.81 -25.86
CA GLU A 193 15.62 16.98 -27.30
C GLU A 193 15.27 18.39 -27.78
N SER A 194 14.30 19.06 -27.13
CA SER A 194 13.99 20.47 -27.38
C SER A 194 15.00 21.46 -26.78
N GLY A 195 16.05 20.98 -26.11
CA GLY A 195 17.10 21.80 -25.52
C GLY A 195 16.80 22.31 -24.10
N MET A 196 15.76 21.81 -23.43
CA MET A 196 15.52 22.16 -22.03
C MET A 196 16.60 21.54 -21.11
N SER A 197 16.98 22.27 -20.06
CA SER A 197 17.80 21.69 -19.00
C SER A 197 17.04 20.58 -18.26
N ILE A 198 17.78 19.63 -17.69
CA ILE A 198 17.22 18.47 -16.97
C ILE A 198 16.29 18.93 -15.84
N GLU A 199 16.70 19.94 -15.08
CA GLU A 199 15.91 20.49 -13.97
C GLU A 199 14.58 21.10 -14.46
N ALA A 200 14.60 21.81 -15.59
CA ALA A 200 13.41 22.39 -16.19
C ALA A 200 12.50 21.29 -16.77
N ALA A 201 13.09 20.25 -17.36
CA ALA A 201 12.37 19.09 -17.88
C ALA A 201 11.64 18.35 -16.75
N PHE A 202 12.32 18.01 -15.64
CA PHE A 202 11.68 17.37 -14.47
C PHE A 202 10.52 18.21 -13.92
N ARG A 203 10.70 19.53 -13.81
CA ARG A 203 9.62 20.43 -13.36
C ARG A 203 8.40 20.37 -14.26
N LYS A 204 8.60 20.40 -15.58
CA LYS A 204 7.52 20.40 -16.56
C LYS A 204 6.79 19.06 -16.58
N VAL A 205 7.54 17.95 -16.57
CA VAL A 205 6.99 16.60 -16.55
C VAL A 205 6.25 16.31 -15.24
N ALA A 206 6.72 16.83 -14.10
CA ALA A 206 6.02 16.69 -12.83
C ALA A 206 4.60 17.29 -12.85
N VAL A 207 4.40 18.40 -13.56
CA VAL A 207 3.08 19.03 -13.71
C VAL A 207 2.18 18.21 -14.63
N GLU A 208 2.71 17.78 -15.79
CA GLU A 208 1.94 17.04 -16.80
C GLU A 208 1.49 15.66 -16.31
N ILE A 209 2.42 14.91 -15.68
CA ILE A 209 2.17 13.55 -15.22
C ILE A 209 1.25 13.48 -13.99
N GLY A 210 0.97 14.63 -13.35
CA GLY A 210 0.09 14.70 -12.19
C GLY A 210 -1.34 14.24 -12.47
N THR A 211 -1.78 14.32 -13.72
CA THR A 211 -3.08 13.80 -14.19
C THR A 211 -3.13 12.27 -14.25
N GLN A 212 -2.00 11.63 -14.55
CA GLN A 212 -1.90 10.17 -14.69
C GLN A 212 -1.50 9.48 -13.37
N SER A 213 -0.53 10.04 -12.65
CA SER A 213 0.02 9.45 -11.44
C SER A 213 0.51 10.53 -10.48
N ILE A 214 -0.35 10.87 -9.52
CA ILE A 214 -0.04 11.78 -8.41
C ILE A 214 1.25 11.36 -7.68
N PRO A 215 1.48 10.07 -7.35
CA PRO A 215 2.69 9.67 -6.64
C PRO A 215 3.99 9.92 -7.42
N LEU A 216 3.95 9.86 -8.76
CA LEU A 216 5.13 10.11 -9.59
C LEU A 216 5.40 11.62 -9.70
N ALA A 217 4.35 12.43 -9.87
CA ALA A 217 4.45 13.89 -9.85
C ALA A 217 5.04 14.42 -8.53
N GLU A 218 4.63 13.84 -7.39
CA GLU A 218 5.20 14.17 -6.07
C GLU A 218 6.69 13.86 -5.97
N GLU A 219 7.15 12.73 -6.53
CA GLU A 219 8.56 12.35 -6.51
C GLU A 219 9.39 13.23 -7.44
N PHE A 220 8.90 13.53 -8.65
CA PHE A 220 9.60 14.43 -9.58
C PHE A 220 9.65 15.88 -9.11
N THR A 221 8.59 16.37 -8.46
CA THR A 221 8.60 17.70 -7.84
C THR A 221 9.65 17.77 -6.73
N LEU A 222 9.74 16.72 -5.89
CA LEU A 222 10.73 16.65 -4.83
C LEU A 222 12.15 16.55 -5.40
N THR A 223 12.38 15.71 -6.42
CA THR A 223 13.68 15.64 -7.10
C THR A 223 14.06 16.95 -7.77
N THR A 224 13.11 17.68 -8.34
CA THR A 224 13.35 19.02 -8.92
C THR A 224 13.84 19.98 -7.84
N ALA A 225 13.18 19.99 -6.67
CA ALA A 225 13.63 20.80 -5.54
C ALA A 225 15.02 20.36 -5.05
N GLU A 226 15.27 19.05 -4.96
CA GLU A 226 16.60 18.54 -4.58
C GLU A 226 17.68 18.96 -5.58
N LEU A 227 17.43 18.85 -6.87
CA LEU A 227 18.40 19.28 -7.90
C LEU A 227 18.72 20.77 -7.83
N SER A 228 17.76 21.62 -7.43
CA SER A 228 17.99 23.06 -7.28
C SER A 228 18.66 23.46 -5.97
N TYR A 229 18.53 22.66 -4.90
CA TYR A 229 19.05 23.00 -3.55
C TYR A 229 20.25 22.17 -3.10
N LEU A 230 20.43 20.95 -3.60
CA LEU A 230 21.56 20.11 -3.23
C LEU A 230 22.81 20.50 -4.04
N PRO A 231 23.98 20.52 -3.41
CA PRO A 231 25.25 20.75 -4.12
C PRO A 231 25.64 19.58 -5.01
N ASP A 232 25.20 18.35 -4.67
CA ASP A 232 25.47 17.15 -5.46
C ASP A 232 24.19 16.60 -6.10
N ARG A 233 24.09 16.70 -7.43
CA ARG A 233 22.98 16.18 -8.22
C ARG A 233 22.90 14.65 -8.19
N LYS A 234 24.03 13.96 -8.00
CA LYS A 234 24.04 12.50 -7.80
C LYS A 234 23.17 12.11 -6.62
N GLN A 235 23.27 12.85 -5.52
CA GLN A 235 22.51 12.56 -4.31
C GLN A 235 21.01 12.74 -4.53
N ALA A 236 20.58 13.71 -5.36
CA ALA A 236 19.18 13.88 -5.73
C ALA A 236 18.64 12.65 -6.51
N TYR A 237 19.41 12.14 -7.48
CA TYR A 237 19.03 10.92 -8.21
C TYR A 237 19.02 9.67 -7.32
N GLU A 238 20.00 9.54 -6.42
CA GLU A 238 20.05 8.41 -5.49
C GLU A 238 18.88 8.44 -4.50
N ASN A 239 18.49 9.63 -4.03
CA ASN A 239 17.32 9.79 -3.19
C ASN A 239 16.03 9.44 -3.95
N LEU A 240 15.88 9.85 -5.22
CA LEU A 240 14.75 9.45 -6.06
C LEU A 240 14.64 7.92 -6.19
N ALA A 241 15.76 7.24 -6.44
CA ALA A 241 15.80 5.78 -6.51
C ALA A 241 15.42 5.13 -5.17
N LYS A 242 15.93 5.63 -4.04
CA LYS A 242 15.61 5.13 -2.70
C LYS A 242 14.14 5.35 -2.32
N ARG A 243 13.56 6.51 -2.67
CA ARG A 243 12.15 6.83 -2.37
C ARG A 243 11.15 6.03 -3.20
N THR A 244 11.45 5.80 -4.47
CA THR A 244 10.54 5.02 -5.36
C THR A 244 10.66 3.53 -5.13
N GLY A 245 11.88 3.02 -4.87
CA GLY A 245 12.13 1.59 -4.64
C GLY A 245 11.78 0.71 -5.85
N LEU A 246 11.87 1.27 -7.06
CA LEU A 246 11.61 0.59 -8.33
C LEU A 246 12.90 0.44 -9.12
N ASP A 247 13.17 -0.77 -9.61
CA ASP A 247 14.40 -1.06 -10.36
C ASP A 247 14.51 -0.22 -11.64
N GLY A 248 13.41 -0.04 -12.38
CA GLY A 248 13.39 0.80 -13.59
C GLY A 248 13.74 2.27 -13.31
N VAL A 249 13.31 2.82 -12.16
CA VAL A 249 13.67 4.19 -11.74
C VAL A 249 15.14 4.26 -11.34
N LYS A 250 15.62 3.25 -10.62
CA LYS A 250 17.02 3.14 -10.21
C LYS A 250 17.97 3.08 -11.41
N SER A 251 17.65 2.28 -12.42
CA SER A 251 18.45 2.20 -13.66
C SER A 251 18.52 3.55 -14.38
N VAL A 252 17.39 4.26 -14.48
CA VAL A 252 17.37 5.61 -15.06
C VAL A 252 18.23 6.57 -14.24
N CYS A 253 18.09 6.59 -12.91
CA CYS A 253 18.90 7.46 -12.04
C CYS A 253 20.41 7.23 -12.21
N LEU A 254 20.83 5.97 -12.34
CA LEU A 254 22.23 5.61 -12.60
C LEU A 254 22.68 6.08 -13.99
N ALA A 255 21.84 5.92 -15.02
CA ALA A 255 22.13 6.41 -16.36
C ALA A 255 22.26 7.95 -16.39
N LEU A 256 21.36 8.68 -15.73
CA LEU A 256 21.43 10.14 -15.60
C LEU A 256 22.74 10.59 -14.92
N GLN A 257 23.12 9.91 -13.83
CA GLN A 257 24.36 10.18 -13.13
C GLN A 257 25.60 9.91 -14.02
N GLN A 258 25.56 8.84 -14.83
CA GLN A 258 26.63 8.51 -15.75
C GLN A 258 26.75 9.55 -16.88
N SER A 259 25.63 9.96 -17.46
CA SER A 259 25.60 11.00 -18.49
C SER A 259 26.12 12.33 -17.97
N GLU A 260 25.83 12.69 -16.73
CA GLU A 260 26.36 13.91 -16.13
C GLU A 260 27.86 13.84 -15.87
N ARG A 261 28.36 12.70 -15.39
CA ARG A 261 29.80 12.53 -15.06
C ARG A 261 30.69 12.39 -16.30
N TYR A 262 30.22 11.67 -17.31
CA TYR A 262 31.02 11.29 -18.48
C TYR A 262 30.61 12.02 -19.76
N GLY A 263 29.58 12.89 -19.70
CA GLY A 263 29.11 13.68 -20.83
C GLY A 263 28.47 12.87 -21.95
N THR A 264 27.99 11.65 -21.68
CA THR A 264 27.32 10.84 -22.71
C THR A 264 25.98 11.46 -23.11
N PRO A 265 25.55 11.30 -24.38
CA PRO A 265 24.30 11.89 -24.86
C PRO A 265 23.08 11.43 -24.04
N LEU A 266 22.57 12.34 -23.20
CA LEU A 266 21.48 12.07 -22.27
C LEU A 266 20.21 11.57 -22.97
N SER A 267 19.88 12.16 -24.13
CA SER A 267 18.72 11.80 -24.93
C SER A 267 18.76 10.34 -25.37
N GLN A 268 19.95 9.85 -25.74
CA GLN A 268 20.13 8.45 -26.14
C GLN A 268 19.93 7.51 -24.95
N SER A 269 20.52 7.84 -23.79
CA SER A 269 20.35 7.06 -22.57
C SER A 269 18.89 6.99 -22.12
N ILE A 270 18.17 8.12 -22.10
CA ILE A 270 16.75 8.15 -21.71
C ILE A 270 15.89 7.36 -22.70
N ARG A 271 16.15 7.46 -24.02
CA ARG A 271 15.43 6.71 -25.05
C ARG A 271 15.55 5.20 -24.84
N VAL A 272 16.76 4.70 -24.57
CA VAL A 272 16.99 3.27 -24.29
C VAL A 272 16.28 2.86 -23.01
N MET A 273 16.39 3.65 -21.94
CA MET A 273 15.73 3.33 -20.66
C MET A 273 14.20 3.39 -20.75
N ALA A 274 13.64 4.29 -21.56
CA ALA A 274 12.21 4.38 -21.83
C ALA A 274 11.72 3.11 -22.53
N GLN A 275 12.45 2.64 -23.55
CA GLN A 275 12.15 1.38 -24.23
C GLN A 275 12.26 0.19 -23.28
N GLU A 276 13.33 0.10 -22.48
CA GLU A 276 13.53 -0.98 -21.51
C GLU A 276 12.38 -1.03 -20.49
N ASN A 277 11.92 0.12 -19.99
CA ASN A 277 10.78 0.17 -19.06
C ASN A 277 9.45 -0.26 -19.73
N ARG A 278 9.26 0.01 -21.02
CA ARG A 278 8.11 -0.50 -21.78
C ARG A 278 8.20 -2.02 -21.97
N ASP A 279 9.38 -2.53 -22.30
CA ASP A 279 9.63 -3.95 -22.48
C ASP A 279 9.46 -4.70 -21.15
N MET A 280 9.91 -4.13 -20.02
CA MET A 280 9.62 -4.66 -18.68
C MET A 280 8.12 -4.75 -18.42
N ARG A 281 7.34 -3.73 -18.79
CA ARG A 281 5.88 -3.73 -18.65
C ARG A 281 5.24 -4.83 -19.50
N MET A 282 5.73 -5.07 -20.71
CA MET A 282 5.27 -6.15 -21.59
C MET A 282 5.64 -7.52 -21.01
N ASN A 283 6.90 -7.71 -20.60
CA ASN A 283 7.40 -8.94 -19.99
C ASN A 283 6.63 -9.29 -18.70
N GLU A 284 6.21 -8.31 -17.89
CA GLU A 284 5.35 -8.56 -16.73
C GLU A 284 3.95 -9.06 -17.13
N ALA A 285 3.40 -8.55 -18.23
CA ALA A 285 2.12 -9.01 -18.76
C ALA A 285 2.24 -10.43 -19.35
N GLU A 286 3.30 -10.69 -20.11
CA GLU A 286 3.60 -12.02 -20.66
C GLU A 286 3.85 -13.05 -19.57
N LYS A 287 4.62 -12.72 -18.53
CA LYS A 287 4.83 -13.61 -17.37
C LYS A 287 3.51 -13.96 -16.68
N LYS A 288 2.59 -12.99 -16.57
CA LYS A 288 1.25 -13.26 -16.01
C LYS A 288 0.45 -14.19 -16.93
N ALA A 289 0.51 -13.98 -18.24
CA ALA A 289 -0.16 -14.83 -19.21
C ALA A 289 0.41 -16.26 -19.21
N ALA A 290 1.74 -16.41 -19.23
CA ALA A 290 2.44 -17.69 -19.19
C ALA A 290 2.25 -18.45 -17.87
N ALA A 291 1.93 -17.75 -16.77
CA ALA A 291 1.63 -18.37 -15.48
C ALA A 291 0.17 -18.85 -15.34
N LEU A 292 -0.71 -18.57 -16.32
CA LEU A 292 -2.11 -19.02 -16.29
C LEU A 292 -2.28 -20.53 -16.48
N PRO A 293 -1.62 -21.21 -17.45
CA PRO A 293 -1.84 -22.63 -17.69
C PRO A 293 -1.55 -23.54 -16.48
N PRO A 294 -0.41 -23.39 -15.76
CA PRO A 294 -0.14 -24.23 -14.58
C PRO A 294 -1.14 -24.01 -13.44
N LYS A 295 -1.74 -22.81 -13.33
CA LYS A 295 -2.78 -22.52 -12.32
C LYS A 295 -4.10 -23.21 -12.64
N LEU A 296 -4.38 -23.48 -13.91
CA LEU A 296 -5.59 -24.17 -14.35
C LEU A 296 -5.42 -25.70 -14.30
N THR A 297 -4.21 -26.22 -14.51
CA THR A 297 -3.96 -27.67 -14.45
C THR A 297 -4.08 -28.24 -13.04
N VAL A 298 -3.74 -27.48 -11.99
CA VAL A 298 -3.80 -27.96 -10.60
C VAL A 298 -5.23 -28.32 -10.16
N PRO A 299 -6.25 -27.44 -10.28
CA PRO A 299 -7.64 -27.83 -10.03
C PRO A 299 -8.09 -28.96 -10.94
N MET A 300 -7.75 -28.90 -12.23
CA MET A 300 -8.16 -29.95 -13.19
C MET A 300 -7.68 -31.32 -12.73
N ILE A 301 -6.40 -31.49 -12.40
CA ILE A 301 -5.85 -32.76 -11.91
C ILE A 301 -6.50 -33.15 -10.57
N LEU A 302 -6.65 -32.21 -9.63
CA LEU A 302 -7.23 -32.47 -8.32
C LEU A 302 -8.67 -32.98 -8.40
N PHE A 303 -9.47 -32.52 -9.37
CA PHE A 303 -10.87 -32.94 -9.53
C PHE A 303 -11.05 -34.08 -10.53
N PHE A 304 -10.28 -34.16 -11.62
CA PHE A 304 -10.41 -35.24 -12.60
C PHE A 304 -9.81 -36.56 -12.11
N LEU A 305 -8.63 -36.52 -11.48
CA LEU A 305 -7.89 -37.75 -11.15
C LEU A 305 -8.64 -38.65 -10.15
N PRO A 306 -9.25 -38.13 -9.07
CA PRO A 306 -10.07 -38.98 -8.18
C PRO A 306 -11.29 -39.56 -8.87
N VAL A 307 -11.97 -38.79 -9.73
CA VAL A 307 -13.13 -39.26 -10.49
C VAL A 307 -12.71 -40.37 -11.46
N LEU A 308 -11.56 -40.23 -12.11
CA LEU A 308 -11.02 -41.26 -13.00
C LEU A 308 -10.76 -42.58 -12.26
N PHE A 309 -10.20 -42.53 -11.05
CA PHE A 309 -10.00 -43.71 -10.20
C PHE A 309 -11.32 -44.37 -9.81
N VAL A 310 -12.33 -43.59 -9.41
CA VAL A 310 -13.66 -44.12 -9.04
C VAL A 310 -14.32 -44.82 -10.23
N VAL A 311 -14.22 -44.26 -11.43
CA VAL A 311 -14.83 -44.84 -12.64
C VAL A 311 -14.11 -46.10 -13.11
N ILE A 312 -12.77 -46.13 -13.04
CA ILE A 312 -11.97 -47.28 -13.51
C ILE A 312 -11.97 -48.41 -12.48
N LEU A 313 -11.74 -48.11 -11.19
CA LEU A 313 -11.63 -49.12 -10.13
C LEU A 313 -12.99 -49.51 -9.54
N GLY A 314 -14.01 -48.64 -9.63
CA GLY A 314 -15.34 -48.90 -9.07
C GLY A 314 -15.99 -50.21 -9.54
N PRO A 315 -16.09 -50.46 -10.87
CA PRO A 315 -16.67 -51.70 -11.38
C PRO A 315 -15.87 -52.94 -10.98
N THR A 316 -14.54 -52.83 -11.00
CA THR A 316 -13.63 -53.92 -10.61
C THR A 316 -13.75 -54.25 -9.13
N GLY A 317 -13.85 -53.23 -8.27
CA GLY A 317 -14.09 -53.40 -6.84
C GLY A 317 -15.44 -54.07 -6.55
N ILE A 318 -16.51 -53.64 -7.22
CA ILE A 318 -17.84 -54.27 -7.09
C ILE A 318 -17.80 -55.73 -7.55
N ARG A 319 -17.13 -56.03 -8.67
CA ARG A 319 -17.01 -57.41 -9.17
C ARG A 319 -16.24 -58.32 -8.22
N VAL A 320 -15.15 -57.85 -7.63
CA VAL A 320 -14.36 -58.62 -6.66
C VAL A 320 -15.13 -58.82 -5.35
N ALA A 321 -15.83 -57.79 -4.86
CA ALA A 321 -16.66 -57.89 -3.67
C ALA A 321 -17.88 -58.81 -3.85
N ALA A 322 -18.41 -58.95 -5.08
CA ALA A 322 -19.47 -59.89 -5.40
C ALA A 322 -18.99 -61.34 -5.60
N MET A 323 -17.67 -61.55 -5.68
CA MET A 323 -17.04 -62.86 -5.87
C MET A 323 -16.52 -63.48 -4.56
N GLN A 324 -16.47 -62.71 -3.48
CA GLN A 324 -16.22 -63.14 -2.09
C GLN A 324 -17.55 -63.36 -1.36
#